data_AF-A0A326QLU3-F1
#
_entry.id   AF-A0A326QLU3-F1
#
_cell.length_a   1.000
_cell.length_b   1.000
_cell.length_c   1.000
_cell.angle_alpha   90.00
_cell.angle_beta   90.00
_cell.angle_gamma   90.00
#
_symmetry.space_group_name_H-M   'P 1'
#
loop_
_entity.id
_entity.type
_entity.pdbx_description
1 polymer ?
#
loop_
_entity_poly.entity_id
_entity_poly.type
_entity_poly.pdbx_seq_one_letter_code
_entity_poly.pdbx_strand_id
1 'polypeptide(L)'
;MAIRRHRLPRFWLALTLGLVAAVIGAARWWEGQLPGRLERAASEGRYEACLAYSDQLASLRWMTGRAPREQGRCRRARAERLWQGQRWQEALQLQLLLANSEAGIHSDRDRLRSWQEELRTKAMARFEAGDLEGAMVFLKPMGEDRHPAGDALGDNLREFWSRNRFQQERATQLVEQKRWWEALEALNRIDHPWWKSQSAVLRRQVETAISGLKTQEQEHHSHGATAANSVPVAELDAAIKGLLAQGVDDWSAFTRACRQLGGKVVESGPETTCQR
;
A
#
# COMPACT_ATOMS: atom_id res chain seq x y z
N MET A 1 67.10 66.33 -39.17
CA MET A 1 66.32 65.10 -39.47
C MET A 1 65.11 65.06 -38.55
N ALA A 2 63.92 65.37 -39.06
CA ALA A 2 62.70 65.37 -38.25
C ALA A 2 62.07 63.97 -38.25
N ILE A 3 62.03 63.32 -37.09
CA ILE A 3 61.37 62.03 -36.88
C ILE A 3 59.87 62.23 -37.10
N ARG A 4 59.36 61.78 -38.25
CA ARG A 4 57.92 61.69 -38.53
C ARG A 4 57.29 60.76 -37.50
N ARG A 5 56.58 61.33 -36.52
CA ARG A 5 55.74 60.58 -35.58
C ARG A 5 54.59 59.94 -36.36
N HIS A 6 54.69 58.65 -36.65
CA HIS A 6 53.60 57.87 -37.24
C HIS A 6 52.41 57.82 -36.26
N ARG A 7 51.33 58.58 -36.57
CA ARG A 7 50.05 58.54 -35.84
C ARG A 7 49.13 57.39 -36.26
N LEU A 8 49.41 56.77 -37.41
CA LEU A 8 48.71 55.62 -37.96
C LEU A 8 48.55 54.43 -36.98
N PRO A 9 49.60 53.97 -36.25
CA PRO A 9 49.44 52.85 -35.32
C PRO A 9 48.53 53.17 -34.13
N ARG A 10 48.49 54.42 -33.65
CA ARG A 10 47.63 54.83 -32.52
C ARG A 10 46.16 54.90 -32.93
N PHE A 11 45.88 55.36 -34.14
CA PHE A 11 44.51 55.39 -34.67
C PHE A 11 43.95 53.98 -34.86
N TRP A 12 44.74 53.07 -35.45
CA TRP A 12 44.36 51.67 -35.58
C TRP A 12 44.17 50.98 -34.23
N LEU A 13 45.02 51.26 -33.24
CA LEU A 13 44.85 50.76 -31.86
C LEU A 13 43.56 51.27 -31.22
N ALA A 14 43.24 52.56 -31.35
CA ALA A 14 42.01 53.12 -30.80
C ALA A 14 40.76 52.55 -31.49
N LEU A 15 40.83 52.32 -32.80
CA LEU A 15 39.74 51.72 -33.57
C LEU A 15 39.48 50.27 -33.13
N THR A 16 40.53 49.45 -32.99
CA THR A 16 40.39 48.05 -32.60
C THR A 16 39.95 47.92 -31.14
N LEU A 17 40.52 48.70 -30.21
CA LEU A 17 40.08 48.73 -28.81
C LEU A 17 38.64 49.23 -28.67
N GLY A 18 38.25 50.26 -29.43
CA GLY A 18 36.89 50.78 -29.47
C GLY A 18 35.89 49.75 -29.99
N LEU A 19 36.24 49.02 -31.05
CA LEU A 19 35.41 47.94 -31.60
C LEU A 19 35.24 46.80 -30.60
N VAL A 20 36.34 46.36 -29.97
CA VAL A 20 36.29 45.31 -28.93
C VAL A 20 35.44 45.76 -27.74
N ALA A 21 35.61 47.00 -27.27
CA ALA A 21 34.81 47.55 -26.18
C ALA A 21 33.32 47.65 -26.55
N ALA A 22 32.99 48.05 -27.79
CA ALA A 22 31.62 48.11 -28.28
C ALA A 22 30.98 46.72 -28.36
N VAL A 23 31.70 45.71 -28.84
CA VAL A 23 31.24 44.31 -28.88
C VAL A 23 31.00 43.78 -27.48
N ILE A 24 31.92 44.02 -26.53
CA ILE A 24 31.78 43.61 -25.13
C ILE A 24 30.58 44.32 -24.47
N GLY A 25 30.40 45.63 -24.74
CA GLY A 25 29.27 46.40 -24.22
C GLY A 25 27.93 45.91 -24.73
N ALA A 26 27.82 45.64 -26.04
CA ALA A 26 26.62 45.09 -26.66
C ALA A 26 26.27 43.70 -26.11
N ALA A 27 27.27 42.83 -25.93
CA ALA A 27 27.09 41.50 -25.33
C ALA A 27 26.55 41.61 -23.90
N ARG A 28 27.14 42.46 -23.06
CA ARG A 28 26.69 42.67 -21.66
C ARG A 28 25.28 43.23 -21.56
N TRP A 29 24.92 44.15 -22.45
CA TRP A 29 23.57 44.73 -22.47
C TRP A 29 22.52 43.69 -22.87
N TRP A 30 22.81 42.88 -23.90
CA TRP A 30 21.92 41.80 -24.32
C TRP A 30 21.77 40.73 -23.24
N GLU A 31 22.87 40.39 -22.55
CA GLU A 31 22.88 39.45 -21.42
C GLU A 31 21.98 39.90 -20.26
N GLY A 32 21.99 41.20 -19.93
CA GLY A 32 21.14 41.76 -18.87
C GLY A 32 19.64 41.58 -19.12
N GLN A 33 19.21 41.36 -20.37
CA GLN A 33 17.80 41.17 -20.71
C GLN A 33 17.33 39.70 -20.62
N LEU A 34 18.24 38.72 -20.73
CA LEU A 34 17.89 37.30 -20.77
C LEU A 34 17.23 36.80 -19.48
N PRO A 35 17.72 37.12 -18.26
CA PRO A 35 17.09 36.68 -17.02
C PRO A 35 15.63 37.14 -16.90
N GLY A 36 15.36 38.41 -17.24
CA GLY A 36 14.00 38.96 -17.18
C GLY A 36 13.05 38.37 -18.24
N ARG A 37 13.56 37.86 -19.37
CA ARG A 37 12.77 37.11 -20.36
C ARG A 37 12.50 35.67 -19.90
N LEU A 38 13.45 35.06 -19.21
CA LEU A 38 13.33 33.72 -18.66
C LEU A 38 12.32 33.69 -17.50
N GLU A 39 12.41 34.66 -16.57
CA GLU A 39 11.42 34.83 -15.50
C GLU A 39 10.02 35.10 -16.06
N ARG A 40 9.90 35.97 -17.07
CA ARG A 40 8.62 36.20 -17.76
C ARG A 40 8.08 34.92 -18.41
N ALA A 41 8.90 34.22 -19.19
CA ALA A 41 8.50 32.96 -19.83
C ALA A 41 8.07 31.90 -18.81
N ALA A 42 8.76 31.80 -17.67
CA ALA A 42 8.37 30.92 -16.57
C ALA A 42 7.02 31.33 -15.96
N SER A 43 6.84 32.62 -15.68
CA SER A 43 5.62 33.17 -15.06
C SER A 43 4.40 33.12 -15.98
N GLU A 44 4.61 33.22 -17.29
CA GLU A 44 3.56 33.17 -18.32
C GLU A 44 3.26 31.73 -18.79
N GLY A 45 3.87 30.72 -18.16
CA GLY A 45 3.68 29.31 -18.50
C GLY A 45 4.27 28.89 -19.86
N ARG A 46 5.13 29.71 -20.46
CA ARG A 46 5.84 29.41 -21.71
C ARG A 46 7.10 28.59 -21.42
N TYR A 47 6.92 27.39 -20.89
CA TYR A 47 8.04 26.56 -20.41
C TYR A 47 9.02 26.14 -21.50
N GLU A 48 8.56 25.89 -22.73
CA GLU A 48 9.46 25.59 -23.86
C GLU A 48 10.37 26.79 -24.17
N ALA A 49 9.83 28.01 -24.11
CA ALA A 49 10.62 29.22 -24.25
C ALA A 49 11.57 29.42 -23.06
N CYS A 50 11.11 29.13 -21.84
CA CYS A 50 11.95 29.15 -20.64
C CYS A 50 13.15 28.21 -20.78
N LEU A 51 12.92 26.97 -21.21
CA LEU A 51 13.95 25.97 -21.45
C LEU A 51 14.90 26.42 -22.56
N ALA A 52 14.38 26.90 -23.70
CA ALA A 52 15.21 27.41 -24.80
C ALA A 52 16.10 28.58 -24.38
N TYR A 53 15.58 29.56 -23.62
CA TYR A 53 16.37 30.66 -23.10
C TYR A 53 17.40 30.19 -22.06
N SER A 54 17.06 29.20 -21.25
CA SER A 54 17.98 28.63 -20.28
C SER A 54 19.13 27.84 -20.93
N ASP A 55 18.88 27.17 -22.06
CA ASP A 55 19.91 26.51 -22.88
C ASP A 55 20.83 27.52 -23.58
N GLN A 56 20.26 28.63 -24.09
CA GLN A 56 21.04 29.75 -24.61
C GLN A 56 21.93 30.41 -23.55
N LEU A 57 21.46 30.51 -22.30
CA LEU A 57 22.29 30.98 -21.18
C LEU A 57 23.40 29.96 -20.82
N ALA A 58 23.15 28.66 -20.98
CA ALA A 58 24.14 27.62 -20.73
C ALA A 58 25.23 27.51 -21.80
N SER A 59 24.94 27.81 -23.07
CA SER A 59 26.00 27.93 -24.08
C SER A 59 26.96 29.10 -23.78
N LEU A 60 26.51 30.10 -23.01
CA LEU A 60 27.30 31.23 -22.53
C LEU A 60 27.97 30.99 -21.16
N ARG A 61 27.97 29.73 -20.69
CA ARG A 61 28.45 29.32 -19.35
C ARG A 61 29.88 29.76 -19.02
N TRP A 62 30.74 29.90 -20.02
CA TRP A 62 32.14 30.32 -19.85
C TRP A 62 32.30 31.73 -19.26
N MET A 63 31.24 32.56 -19.28
CA MET A 63 31.30 33.96 -18.79
C MET A 63 30.64 34.19 -17.42
N THR A 64 29.72 33.33 -16.96
CA THR A 64 28.77 33.75 -15.91
C THR A 64 28.57 32.78 -14.75
N GLY A 65 28.83 31.48 -14.92
CA GLY A 65 28.62 30.46 -13.87
C GLY A 65 27.17 30.27 -13.37
N ARG A 66 26.17 31.01 -13.90
CA ARG A 66 24.77 31.03 -13.39
C ARG A 66 23.80 30.09 -14.11
N ALA A 67 24.17 29.59 -15.29
CA ALA A 67 23.27 28.83 -16.15
C ALA A 67 22.61 27.58 -15.52
N PRO A 68 23.29 26.78 -14.66
CA PRO A 68 22.65 25.59 -14.07
C PRO A 68 21.44 25.92 -13.18
N ARG A 69 21.46 27.04 -12.46
CA ARG A 69 20.39 27.39 -11.50
C ARG A 69 19.09 27.80 -12.21
N GLU A 70 19.20 28.59 -13.28
CA GLU A 70 18.03 29.05 -14.05
C GLU A 70 17.39 27.92 -14.86
N GLN A 71 18.20 27.01 -15.41
CA GLN A 71 17.68 25.76 -16.01
C GLN A 71 16.87 24.93 -15.02
N GLY A 72 17.37 24.80 -13.78
CA GLY A 72 16.64 24.11 -12.71
C GLY A 72 15.28 24.74 -12.43
N ARG A 73 15.18 26.07 -12.38
CA ARG A 73 13.90 26.78 -12.14
C ARG A 73 12.87 26.50 -13.23
N CYS A 74 13.24 26.60 -14.52
CA CYS A 74 12.33 26.29 -15.63
C CYS A 74 11.85 24.84 -15.56
N ARG A 75 12.75 23.88 -15.32
CA ARG A 75 12.43 22.45 -15.23
C ARG A 75 11.47 22.14 -14.07
N ARG A 76 11.68 22.74 -12.88
CA ARG A 76 10.74 22.62 -11.74
C ARG A 76 9.35 23.10 -12.09
N ALA A 77 9.26 24.31 -12.66
CA ALA A 77 7.97 24.91 -13.01
C ALA A 77 7.22 24.08 -14.05
N ARG A 78 7.94 23.51 -15.03
CA ARG A 78 7.37 22.57 -16.00
C ARG A 78 6.90 21.27 -15.35
N ALA A 79 7.71 20.66 -14.47
CA ALA A 79 7.34 19.44 -13.76
C ALA A 79 6.08 19.64 -12.91
N GLU A 80 5.99 20.76 -12.20
CA GLU A 80 4.81 21.15 -11.42
C GLU A 80 3.57 21.29 -12.30
N ARG A 81 3.69 21.92 -13.47
CA ARG A 81 2.55 22.06 -14.38
C ARG A 81 2.09 20.72 -14.94
N LEU A 82 3.03 19.83 -15.28
CA LEU A 82 2.71 18.46 -15.71
C LEU A 82 2.00 17.70 -14.59
N TRP A 83 2.45 17.87 -13.34
CA TRP A 83 1.83 17.28 -12.16
C TRP A 83 0.38 17.72 -11.98
N GLN A 84 0.13 19.03 -12.01
CA GLN A 84 -1.22 19.62 -11.92
C GLN A 84 -2.11 19.19 -13.09
N GLY A 85 -1.54 19.01 -14.28
CA GLY A 85 -2.23 18.49 -15.46
C GLY A 85 -2.45 16.98 -15.45
N GLN A 86 -2.17 16.29 -14.34
CA GLN A 86 -2.26 14.82 -14.20
C GLN A 86 -1.38 14.03 -15.19
N ARG A 87 -0.40 14.69 -15.82
CA ARG A 87 0.63 14.05 -16.64
C ARG A 87 1.74 13.54 -15.73
N TRP A 88 1.36 12.68 -14.78
CA TRP A 88 2.21 12.27 -13.65
C TRP A 88 3.50 11.59 -14.10
N GLN A 89 3.44 10.74 -15.13
CA GLN A 89 4.63 10.03 -15.62
C GLN A 89 5.69 11.02 -16.12
N GLU A 90 5.29 11.99 -16.93
CA GLU A 90 6.20 13.01 -17.47
C GLU A 90 6.71 13.94 -16.37
N ALA A 91 5.85 14.31 -15.41
CA ALA A 91 6.24 15.11 -14.26
C ALA A 91 7.31 14.41 -13.41
N LEU A 92 7.10 13.13 -13.10
CA LEU A 92 8.04 12.31 -12.33
C LEU A 92 9.36 12.10 -13.07
N GLN A 93 9.32 11.80 -14.37
CA GLN A 93 10.52 11.67 -15.19
C GLN A 93 11.35 12.96 -15.20
N LEU A 94 10.69 14.10 -15.42
CA LEU A 94 11.37 15.40 -15.41
C LEU A 94 11.97 15.72 -14.03
N GLN A 95 11.24 15.43 -12.96
CA GLN A 95 11.69 15.65 -11.60
C GLN A 95 12.86 14.74 -11.22
N LEU A 96 12.86 13.47 -11.66
CA LEU A 96 13.96 12.54 -11.50
C LEU A 96 15.23 13.01 -12.21
N LEU A 97 15.10 13.46 -13.47
CA LEU A 97 16.21 14.04 -14.23
C LEU A 97 16.78 15.27 -13.52
N LEU A 98 15.91 16.13 -12.99
CA LEU A 98 16.33 17.32 -12.25
C LEU A 98 17.07 16.97 -10.96
N ALA A 99 16.52 16.06 -10.16
CA ALA A 99 17.09 15.61 -8.87
C ALA A 99 18.49 14.97 -9.00
N ASN A 100 18.81 14.47 -10.19
CA ASN A 100 20.09 13.86 -10.55
C ASN A 100 21.01 14.79 -11.35
N SER A 101 20.61 16.03 -11.62
CA SER A 101 21.39 17.00 -12.39
C SER A 101 22.18 17.98 -11.48
N GLU A 102 23.19 18.66 -12.05
CA GLU A 102 23.90 19.76 -11.38
C GLU A 102 22.98 20.93 -10.97
N ALA A 103 21.84 21.06 -11.65
CA ALA A 103 20.82 22.07 -11.37
C ALA A 103 19.89 21.69 -10.20
N GLY A 104 19.95 20.42 -9.75
CA GLY A 104 19.09 19.84 -8.72
C GLY A 104 19.46 20.31 -7.31
N ILE A 105 18.45 20.40 -6.45
CA ILE A 105 18.60 20.71 -5.01
C ILE A 105 17.90 19.64 -4.15
N HIS A 106 18.15 19.63 -2.84
CA HIS A 106 17.56 18.62 -1.94
C HIS A 106 16.03 18.56 -2.01
N SER A 107 15.36 19.72 -2.07
CA SER A 107 13.91 19.78 -2.20
C SER A 107 13.36 19.15 -3.49
N ASP A 108 14.19 18.98 -4.53
CA ASP A 108 13.77 18.29 -5.74
C ASP A 108 13.60 16.78 -5.51
N ARG A 109 14.46 16.20 -4.67
CA ARG A 109 14.36 14.79 -4.24
C ARG A 109 13.18 14.59 -3.29
N ASP A 110 12.96 15.53 -2.37
CA ASP A 110 11.82 15.47 -1.46
C ASP A 110 10.50 15.57 -2.22
N ARG A 111 10.42 16.46 -3.21
CA ARG A 111 9.25 16.58 -4.09
C ARG A 111 9.00 15.32 -4.91
N LEU A 112 10.05 14.71 -5.46
CA LEU A 112 9.91 13.44 -6.17
C LEU A 112 9.31 12.36 -5.25
N ARG A 113 9.87 12.22 -4.04
CA ARG A 113 9.38 11.26 -3.06
C ARG A 113 7.93 11.55 -2.64
N SER A 114 7.59 12.81 -2.38
CA SER A 114 6.23 13.19 -1.97
C SER A 114 5.21 12.89 -3.06
N TRP A 115 5.55 13.17 -4.33
CA TRP A 115 4.69 12.84 -5.47
C TRP A 115 4.49 11.34 -5.65
N GLN A 116 5.57 10.56 -5.51
CA GLN A 116 5.46 9.10 -5.55
C GLN A 116 4.58 8.56 -4.42
N GLU A 117 4.73 9.10 -3.21
CA GLU A 117 3.92 8.71 -2.06
C GLU A 117 2.44 9.11 -2.23
N GLU A 118 2.16 10.28 -2.82
CA GLU A 118 0.80 10.69 -3.13
C GLU A 118 0.10 9.72 -4.08
N LEU A 119 0.80 9.26 -5.12
CA LEU A 119 0.25 8.26 -6.05
C LEU A 119 0.09 6.89 -5.38
N ARG A 120 1.06 6.47 -4.55
CA ARG A 120 0.97 5.23 -3.78
C ARG A 120 -0.24 5.25 -2.85
N THR A 121 -0.45 6.35 -2.12
CA THR A 121 -1.60 6.53 -1.24
C THR A 121 -2.92 6.45 -2.01
N LYS A 122 -3.01 7.12 -3.17
CA LYS A 122 -4.20 7.05 -4.04
C LYS A 122 -4.44 5.63 -4.57
N ALA A 123 -3.38 4.91 -4.93
CA ALA A 123 -3.47 3.51 -5.35
C ALA A 123 -4.01 2.63 -4.23
N MET A 124 -3.44 2.73 -3.02
CA MET A 124 -3.88 1.95 -1.86
C MET A 124 -5.34 2.25 -1.49
N ALA A 125 -5.76 3.51 -1.52
CA ALA A 125 -7.16 3.87 -1.27
C ALA A 125 -8.14 3.23 -2.27
N ARG A 126 -7.77 3.18 -3.56
CA ARG A 126 -8.57 2.46 -4.58
C ARG A 126 -8.60 0.96 -4.33
N PHE A 127 -7.43 0.38 -4.03
CA PHE A 127 -7.30 -1.04 -3.76
C PHE A 127 -8.14 -1.48 -2.55
N GLU A 128 -8.04 -0.78 -1.43
CA GLU A 128 -8.82 -1.03 -0.20
C GLU A 128 -10.32 -0.93 -0.44
N ALA A 129 -10.74 -0.01 -1.32
CA ALA A 129 -12.13 0.15 -1.75
C ALA A 129 -12.62 -0.93 -2.73
N GLY A 130 -11.75 -1.87 -3.14
CA GLY A 130 -12.09 -2.95 -4.06
C GLY A 130 -11.86 -2.65 -5.53
N ASP A 131 -11.13 -1.57 -5.85
CA ASP A 131 -10.84 -1.13 -7.22
C ASP A 131 -9.36 -1.38 -7.56
N LEU A 132 -9.02 -2.63 -7.84
CA LEU A 132 -7.66 -3.03 -8.23
C LEU A 132 -7.19 -2.31 -9.50
N GLU A 133 -8.04 -2.23 -10.53
CA GLU A 133 -7.68 -1.61 -11.80
C GLU A 133 -7.46 -0.10 -11.63
N GLY A 134 -8.31 0.59 -10.87
CA GLY A 134 -8.11 1.99 -10.52
C GLY A 134 -6.85 2.23 -9.70
N ALA A 135 -6.42 1.27 -8.86
CA ALA A 135 -5.14 1.36 -8.17
C ALA A 135 -3.96 1.34 -9.16
N MET A 136 -4.01 0.47 -10.19
CA MET A 136 -2.94 0.36 -11.19
C MET A 136 -2.73 1.66 -11.97
N VAL A 137 -3.79 2.44 -12.21
CA VAL A 137 -3.71 3.75 -12.88
C VAL A 137 -2.74 4.70 -12.16
N PHE A 138 -2.68 4.65 -10.82
CA PHE A 138 -1.78 5.50 -10.04
C PHE A 138 -0.36 4.93 -9.91
N LEU A 139 -0.18 3.61 -9.98
CA LEU A 139 1.14 2.96 -9.90
C LEU A 139 1.92 3.03 -11.22
N LYS A 140 1.21 2.95 -12.35
CA LYS A 140 1.81 2.92 -13.69
C LYS A 140 2.73 4.12 -14.01
N PRO A 141 2.39 5.38 -13.66
CA PRO A 141 3.29 6.51 -13.85
C PRO A 141 4.65 6.38 -13.16
N MET A 142 4.73 5.58 -12.10
CA MET A 142 5.95 5.32 -11.33
C MET A 142 6.70 4.07 -11.82
N GLY A 143 6.14 3.31 -12.76
CA GLY A 143 6.65 1.99 -13.14
C GLY A 143 6.44 0.91 -12.07
N GLU A 144 5.56 1.17 -11.11
CA GLU A 144 5.25 0.27 -9.99
C GLU A 144 4.03 -0.62 -10.28
N ASP A 145 3.48 -0.57 -11.50
CA ASP A 145 2.33 -1.39 -11.89
C ASP A 145 2.72 -2.83 -12.24
N ARG A 146 3.91 -3.05 -12.79
CA ARG A 146 4.44 -4.38 -13.11
C ARG A 146 5.96 -4.34 -13.28
N HIS A 147 6.64 -5.36 -12.78
CA HIS A 147 8.06 -5.57 -13.02
C HIS A 147 8.35 -7.02 -13.43
N PRO A 148 9.29 -7.30 -14.35
CA PRO A 148 9.58 -8.68 -14.77
C PRO A 148 10.02 -9.63 -13.65
N ALA A 149 10.62 -9.09 -12.58
CA ALA A 149 10.98 -9.88 -11.40
C ALA A 149 9.81 -10.14 -10.44
N GLY A 150 8.64 -9.53 -10.68
CA GLY A 150 7.42 -9.73 -9.87
C GLY A 150 7.44 -9.05 -8.51
N ASP A 151 8.36 -8.13 -8.26
CA ASP A 151 8.58 -7.45 -6.97
C ASP A 151 7.95 -6.04 -6.89
N ALA A 152 7.38 -5.54 -7.98
CA ALA A 152 6.67 -4.26 -7.99
C ALA A 152 5.42 -4.30 -7.10
N LEU A 153 5.05 -3.15 -6.54
CA LEU A 153 3.85 -3.04 -5.70
C LEU A 153 2.60 -3.55 -6.43
N GLY A 154 2.42 -3.22 -7.70
CA GLY A 154 1.27 -3.64 -8.49
C GLY A 154 1.16 -5.16 -8.66
N ASP A 155 2.30 -5.86 -8.77
CA ASP A 155 2.30 -7.33 -8.84
C ASP A 155 1.87 -7.95 -7.51
N ASN A 156 2.39 -7.43 -6.39
CA ASN A 156 1.97 -7.83 -5.05
C ASN A 156 0.47 -7.62 -4.81
N LEU A 157 -0.08 -6.48 -5.24
CA LEU A 157 -1.52 -6.18 -5.10
C LEU A 157 -2.38 -7.15 -5.93
N ARG A 158 -1.97 -7.48 -7.16
CA ARG A 158 -2.68 -8.47 -8.01
C ARG A 158 -2.65 -9.87 -7.41
N GLU A 159 -1.52 -10.28 -6.85
CA GLU A 159 -1.40 -11.57 -6.18
C GLU A 159 -2.33 -11.63 -4.97
N PHE A 160 -2.26 -10.62 -4.10
CA PHE A 160 -3.11 -10.51 -2.92
C PHE A 160 -4.60 -10.54 -3.29
N TRP A 161 -5.00 -9.79 -4.30
CA TRP A 161 -6.36 -9.77 -4.82
C TRP A 161 -6.80 -11.15 -5.32
N SER A 162 -5.96 -11.80 -6.12
CA SER A 162 -6.22 -13.13 -6.70
C SER A 162 -6.37 -14.19 -5.61
N ARG A 163 -5.53 -14.13 -4.56
CA ARG A 163 -5.63 -15.04 -3.40
C ARG A 163 -6.98 -14.89 -2.70
N ASN A 164 -7.42 -13.67 -2.44
CA ASN A 164 -8.72 -13.42 -1.78
C ASN A 164 -9.89 -13.89 -2.65
N ARG A 165 -9.86 -13.56 -3.94
CA ARG A 165 -10.85 -14.03 -4.92
C ARG A 165 -10.96 -15.56 -4.89
N PHE A 166 -9.83 -16.25 -4.97
CA PHE A 166 -9.81 -17.71 -4.95
C PHE A 166 -10.40 -18.31 -3.67
N GLN A 167 -10.11 -17.72 -2.50
CA GLN A 167 -10.71 -18.19 -1.24
C GLN A 167 -12.23 -17.99 -1.21
N GLN A 168 -12.74 -16.89 -1.76
CA GLN A 168 -14.17 -16.65 -1.87
C GLN A 168 -14.84 -17.65 -2.83
N GLU A 169 -14.24 -17.90 -4.00
CA GLU A 169 -14.76 -18.86 -4.99
C GLU A 169 -14.76 -20.28 -4.40
N ARG A 170 -13.68 -20.68 -3.72
CA ARG A 170 -13.57 -21.95 -3.02
C ARG A 170 -14.63 -22.09 -1.91
N ALA A 171 -14.82 -21.07 -1.09
CA ALA A 171 -15.84 -21.09 -0.04
C ALA A 171 -17.25 -21.28 -0.61
N THR A 172 -17.55 -20.64 -1.75
CA THR A 172 -18.83 -20.77 -2.45
C THR A 172 -19.07 -22.21 -2.88
N GLN A 173 -18.08 -22.85 -3.53
CA GLN A 173 -18.18 -24.26 -3.94
C GLN A 173 -18.32 -25.22 -2.75
N LEU A 174 -17.61 -24.96 -1.64
CA LEU A 174 -17.70 -25.79 -0.43
C LEU A 174 -19.08 -25.69 0.24
N VAL A 175 -19.71 -24.51 0.18
CA VAL A 175 -21.09 -24.31 0.64
C VAL A 175 -22.08 -25.12 -0.18
N GLU A 176 -21.94 -25.15 -1.51
CA GLU A 176 -22.79 -25.99 -2.38
C GLU A 176 -22.66 -27.48 -2.04
N GLN A 177 -21.47 -27.92 -1.64
CA GLN A 177 -21.18 -29.29 -1.20
C GLN A 177 -21.56 -29.55 0.27
N LYS A 178 -22.11 -28.56 0.99
CA LYS A 178 -22.41 -28.62 2.43
C LYS A 178 -21.18 -28.93 3.30
N ARG A 179 -19.97 -28.62 2.84
CA ARG A 179 -18.70 -28.79 3.57
C ARG A 179 -18.43 -27.57 4.44
N TRP A 180 -19.28 -27.37 5.44
CA TRP A 180 -19.38 -26.09 6.17
C TRP A 180 -18.10 -25.66 6.89
N TRP A 181 -17.43 -26.58 7.58
CA TRP A 181 -16.20 -26.28 8.32
C TRP A 181 -15.05 -25.83 7.40
N GLU A 182 -14.91 -26.47 6.24
CA GLU A 182 -13.91 -26.08 5.24
C GLU A 182 -14.27 -24.78 4.54
N ALA A 183 -15.56 -24.54 4.29
CA ALA A 183 -16.03 -23.25 3.79
C ALA A 183 -15.68 -22.13 4.77
N LEU A 184 -15.88 -22.34 6.07
CA LEU A 184 -15.50 -21.38 7.11
C LEU A 184 -13.98 -21.15 7.12
N GLU A 185 -13.18 -22.20 6.98
CA GLU A 185 -11.72 -22.09 6.90
C GLU A 185 -11.29 -21.23 5.70
N ALA A 186 -11.83 -21.48 4.51
CA ALA A 186 -11.57 -20.67 3.32
C ALA A 186 -11.96 -19.20 3.53
N LEU A 187 -13.14 -18.95 4.12
CA LEU A 187 -13.59 -17.60 4.46
C LEU A 187 -12.69 -16.91 5.50
N ASN A 188 -12.09 -17.65 6.44
CA ASN A 188 -11.17 -17.11 7.43
C ASN A 188 -9.81 -16.72 6.84
N ARG A 189 -9.45 -17.28 5.69
CA ARG A 189 -8.23 -16.94 4.93
C ARG A 189 -8.40 -15.68 4.06
N ILE A 190 -9.62 -15.13 3.94
CA ILE A 190 -9.86 -13.84 3.29
C ILE A 190 -9.40 -12.74 4.24
N ASP A 191 -8.40 -11.96 3.83
CA ASP A 191 -7.75 -10.91 4.63
C ASP A 191 -8.12 -9.50 4.15
N HIS A 192 -8.45 -9.32 2.87
CA HIS A 192 -8.80 -8.02 2.29
C HIS A 192 -10.14 -7.45 2.82
N PRO A 193 -10.22 -6.17 3.25
CA PRO A 193 -11.45 -5.57 3.79
C PRO A 193 -12.65 -5.65 2.84
N TRP A 194 -12.47 -5.25 1.57
CA TRP A 194 -13.52 -5.35 0.56
C TRP A 194 -14.01 -6.79 0.37
N TRP A 195 -13.11 -7.78 0.20
CA TRP A 195 -13.51 -9.18 0.04
C TRP A 195 -14.23 -9.76 1.27
N LYS A 196 -13.83 -9.36 2.49
CA LYS A 196 -14.55 -9.70 3.72
C LYS A 196 -15.98 -9.18 3.68
N SER A 197 -16.18 -7.93 3.24
CA SER A 197 -17.52 -7.34 3.10
C SER A 197 -18.36 -8.09 2.06
N GLN A 198 -17.79 -8.42 0.90
CA GLN A 198 -18.48 -9.16 -0.17
C GLN A 198 -18.86 -10.59 0.26
N SER A 199 -18.06 -11.19 1.15
CA SER A 199 -18.28 -12.55 1.63
C SER A 199 -19.10 -12.61 2.93
N ALA A 200 -19.59 -11.48 3.45
CA ALA A 200 -20.27 -11.41 4.75
C ALA A 200 -21.60 -12.19 4.78
N VAL A 201 -22.33 -12.23 3.66
CA VAL A 201 -23.56 -13.03 3.53
C VAL A 201 -23.24 -14.51 3.56
N LEU A 202 -22.27 -14.95 2.76
CA LEU A 202 -21.82 -16.34 2.68
C LEU A 202 -21.29 -16.83 4.04
N ARG A 203 -20.54 -15.98 4.76
CA ARG A 203 -20.06 -16.27 6.11
C ARG A 203 -21.20 -16.51 7.10
N ARG A 204 -22.19 -15.63 7.14
CA ARG A 204 -23.36 -15.83 8.02
C ARG A 204 -24.12 -17.12 7.71
N GLN A 205 -24.26 -17.46 6.42
CA GLN A 205 -24.87 -18.73 6.01
C GLN A 205 -24.10 -19.93 6.55
N VAL A 206 -22.77 -19.94 6.40
CA VAL A 206 -21.90 -21.03 6.91
C VAL A 206 -21.96 -21.13 8.43
N GLU A 207 -21.84 -20.02 9.14
CA GLU A 207 -21.88 -19.98 10.60
C GLU A 207 -23.23 -20.47 11.14
N THR A 208 -24.34 -20.09 10.48
CA THR A 208 -25.69 -20.56 10.83
C THR A 208 -25.82 -22.08 10.61
N ALA A 209 -25.33 -22.60 9.48
CA ALA A 209 -25.37 -24.03 9.18
C ALA A 209 -24.56 -24.86 10.20
N ILE A 210 -23.36 -24.38 10.57
CA ILE A 210 -22.53 -25.02 11.59
C ILE A 210 -23.23 -25.02 12.95
N SER A 211 -23.86 -23.89 13.33
CA SER A 211 -24.61 -23.83 14.59
C SER A 211 -25.76 -24.84 14.61
N GLY A 212 -26.50 -24.96 13.51
CA GLY A 212 -27.60 -25.94 13.39
C GLY A 212 -27.12 -27.38 13.55
N LEU A 213 -25.96 -27.73 12.97
CA LEU A 213 -25.36 -29.07 13.14
C LEU A 213 -24.98 -29.35 14.59
N LYS A 214 -24.40 -28.38 15.29
CA LYS A 214 -24.06 -28.53 16.72
C LYS A 214 -25.30 -28.72 17.59
N THR A 215 -26.37 -27.96 17.31
CA THR A 215 -27.64 -28.12 18.03
C THR A 215 -28.23 -29.51 17.79
N GLN A 216 -28.20 -29.98 16.54
CA GLN A 216 -28.66 -31.34 16.22
C GLN A 216 -27.82 -32.41 16.92
N GLU A 217 -26.48 -32.28 16.95
CA GLU A 217 -25.62 -33.20 17.71
C GLU A 217 -25.95 -33.17 19.22
N GLN A 218 -26.18 -31.99 19.80
CA GLN A 218 -26.56 -31.86 21.21
C GLN A 218 -27.94 -32.49 21.51
N GLU A 219 -28.92 -32.35 20.62
CA GLU A 219 -30.22 -33.01 20.75
C GLU A 219 -30.09 -34.53 20.63
N HIS A 220 -29.25 -35.02 19.71
CA HIS A 220 -28.97 -36.46 19.57
C HIS A 220 -28.22 -37.04 20.78
N HIS A 221 -27.33 -36.27 21.42
CA HIS A 221 -26.71 -36.63 22.70
C HIS A 221 -27.63 -36.42 23.91
N SER A 222 -28.76 -35.73 23.76
CA SER A 222 -29.80 -35.61 24.79
C SER A 222 -30.72 -36.84 24.87
N HIS A 223 -30.58 -37.81 23.95
CA HIS A 223 -31.24 -39.11 24.04
C HIS A 223 -30.44 -40.13 24.87
N GLY A 224 -30.24 -39.73 26.13
CA GLY A 224 -30.21 -40.64 27.27
C GLY A 224 -31.37 -40.31 28.19
N ALA A 225 -32.59 -40.20 27.64
CA ALA A 225 -33.79 -40.26 28.44
C ALA A 225 -33.75 -41.60 29.20
N THR A 226 -33.32 -41.52 30.47
CA THR A 226 -33.50 -42.52 31.53
C THR A 226 -33.72 -43.92 30.98
N ALA A 227 -32.63 -44.68 30.81
CA ALA A 227 -32.75 -46.12 30.95
C ALA A 227 -33.53 -46.33 32.27
N ALA A 228 -34.67 -47.00 32.24
CA ALA A 228 -35.54 -47.21 33.40
C ALA A 228 -34.80 -47.83 34.62
N ASN A 229 -33.56 -48.25 34.40
CA ASN A 229 -32.60 -48.82 35.33
C ASN A 229 -31.39 -47.91 35.60
N SER A 230 -31.46 -46.58 35.47
CA SER A 230 -30.38 -45.68 35.94
C SER A 230 -30.79 -44.90 37.19
N VAL A 231 -29.84 -44.67 38.09
CA VAL A 231 -30.07 -43.81 39.26
C VAL A 231 -30.20 -42.35 38.76
N PRO A 232 -31.21 -41.58 39.23
CA PRO A 232 -31.37 -40.19 38.82
C PRO A 232 -30.09 -39.38 39.08
N VAL A 233 -29.60 -38.69 38.03
CA VAL A 233 -28.31 -37.97 38.07
C VAL A 233 -28.26 -36.97 39.22
N ALA A 234 -29.34 -36.22 39.46
CA ALA A 234 -29.38 -35.23 40.53
C ALA A 234 -29.25 -35.84 41.94
N GLU A 235 -29.82 -37.02 42.18
CA GLU A 235 -29.71 -37.74 43.46
C GLU A 235 -28.28 -38.27 43.66
N LEU A 236 -27.69 -38.82 42.60
CA LEU A 236 -26.31 -39.31 42.61
C LEU A 236 -25.32 -38.19 42.89
N ASP A 237 -25.48 -37.05 42.22
CA ASP A 237 -24.59 -35.89 42.34
C ASP A 237 -24.64 -35.28 43.75
N ALA A 238 -25.82 -35.23 44.36
CA ALA A 238 -26.00 -34.77 45.74
C ALA A 238 -25.32 -35.71 46.76
N ALA A 239 -25.47 -37.03 46.56
CA ALA A 239 -24.83 -38.03 47.42
C ALA A 239 -23.30 -38.01 47.31
N ILE A 240 -22.76 -37.84 46.09
CA ILE A 240 -21.33 -37.69 45.85
C ILE A 240 -20.80 -36.45 46.58
N LYS A 241 -21.42 -35.28 46.37
CA LYS A 241 -21.02 -34.03 47.04
C LYS A 241 -21.00 -34.15 48.56
N GLY A 242 -21.98 -34.86 49.14
CA GLY A 242 -22.01 -35.15 50.57
C GLY A 242 -20.83 -35.99 51.06
N LEU A 243 -20.39 -36.98 50.27
CA LEU A 243 -19.23 -37.83 50.59
C LEU A 243 -17.89 -37.11 50.38
N LEU A 244 -17.78 -36.29 49.34
CA LEU A 244 -16.60 -35.44 49.11
C LEU A 244 -16.39 -34.44 50.26
N ALA A 245 -17.48 -33.84 50.76
CA ALA A 245 -17.43 -32.95 51.92
C ALA A 245 -16.97 -33.66 53.21
N GLN A 246 -17.02 -34.99 53.25
CA GLN A 246 -16.52 -35.82 54.35
C GLN A 246 -15.08 -36.32 54.12
N GLY A 247 -14.41 -35.84 53.06
CA GLY A 247 -13.02 -36.20 52.74
C GLY A 247 -12.85 -37.55 52.05
N VAL A 248 -13.91 -38.11 51.47
CA VAL A 248 -13.84 -39.31 50.64
C VAL A 248 -13.30 -38.92 49.26
N ASP A 249 -12.43 -39.74 48.66
CA ASP A 249 -11.93 -39.51 47.30
C ASP A 249 -13.02 -39.68 46.23
N ASP A 250 -12.85 -39.04 45.07
CA ASP A 250 -13.85 -38.97 44.00
C ASP A 250 -14.39 -40.34 43.56
N TRP A 251 -13.52 -41.35 43.45
CA TRP A 251 -13.91 -42.68 43.00
C TRP A 251 -14.67 -43.45 44.09
N SER A 252 -14.18 -43.39 45.33
CA SER A 252 -14.88 -43.97 46.48
C SER A 252 -16.22 -43.28 46.74
N ALA A 253 -16.30 -41.96 46.52
CA ALA A 253 -17.53 -41.19 46.67
C ALA A 253 -18.57 -41.63 45.63
N PHE A 254 -18.17 -41.76 44.36
CA PHE A 254 -19.03 -42.22 43.28
C PHE A 254 -19.56 -43.65 43.51
N THR A 255 -18.67 -44.60 43.79
CA THR A 255 -19.06 -46.01 44.02
C THR A 255 -19.94 -46.20 45.26
N ARG A 256 -19.68 -45.46 46.35
CA ARG A 256 -20.51 -45.47 47.57
C ARG A 256 -21.86 -44.81 47.35
N ALA A 257 -21.90 -43.65 46.70
CA ALA A 257 -23.15 -42.96 46.36
C ALA A 257 -24.05 -43.83 45.48
N CYS A 258 -23.47 -44.48 44.46
CA CYS A 258 -24.19 -45.40 43.59
C CYS A 258 -24.84 -46.55 44.38
N ARG A 259 -24.07 -47.19 45.29
CA ARG A 259 -24.58 -48.27 46.15
C ARG A 259 -25.64 -47.79 47.13
N GLN A 260 -25.47 -46.60 47.72
CA GLN A 260 -26.45 -46.01 48.66
C GLN A 260 -27.81 -45.76 48.00
N LEU A 261 -27.81 -45.42 46.71
CA LEU A 261 -29.02 -45.16 45.93
C LEU A 261 -29.61 -46.42 45.27
N GLY A 262 -29.14 -47.61 45.69
CA GLY A 262 -29.61 -48.90 45.23
C GLY A 262 -29.08 -49.32 43.86
N GLY A 263 -28.07 -48.64 43.34
CA GLY A 263 -27.43 -48.95 42.06
C GLY A 263 -26.16 -49.79 42.18
N LYS A 264 -25.71 -50.29 41.04
CA LYS A 264 -24.44 -50.96 40.78
C LYS A 264 -23.67 -50.16 39.74
N VAL A 265 -22.36 -50.08 39.94
CA VAL A 265 -21.46 -49.44 38.99
C VAL A 265 -21.24 -50.39 37.81
N VAL A 266 -21.47 -49.87 36.60
CA VAL A 266 -21.29 -50.58 35.34
C VAL A 266 -20.27 -49.81 34.51
N GLU A 267 -19.21 -50.50 34.11
CA GLU A 267 -18.20 -49.97 33.20
C GLU A 267 -18.62 -50.26 31.76
N SER A 268 -18.76 -49.21 30.95
CA SER A 268 -19.13 -49.31 29.53
C SER A 268 -18.10 -48.55 28.70
N GLY A 269 -16.96 -49.20 28.44
CA GLY A 269 -15.85 -48.59 27.69
C GLY A 269 -15.14 -47.51 28.52
N PRO A 270 -14.87 -46.31 27.96
CA PRO A 270 -14.22 -45.22 28.69
C PRO A 270 -15.15 -44.54 29.73
N GLU A 271 -16.43 -44.92 29.81
CA GLU A 271 -17.41 -44.31 30.71
C GLU A 271 -17.83 -45.26 31.83
N THR A 272 -17.94 -44.73 33.05
CA THR A 272 -18.47 -45.43 34.23
C THR A 272 -19.86 -44.87 34.56
N THR A 273 -20.87 -45.74 34.67
CA THR A 273 -22.25 -45.32 34.98
C THR A 273 -22.82 -46.07 36.20
N CYS A 274 -23.84 -45.49 36.84
CA CYS A 274 -24.56 -46.10 37.96
C CYS A 274 -25.96 -46.57 37.52
N GLN A 275 -26.24 -47.88 37.60
CA GLN A 275 -27.47 -48.51 37.13
C GLN A 275 -28.18 -49.30 38.25
N ARG A 276 -29.51 -49.28 38.34
CA ARG A 276 -30.31 -50.11 39.26
C ARG A 276 -30.56 -51.51 38.71
#